data_AF-A0A918SJ62-F1
#
_entry.id   AF-A0A918SJ62-F1
#
_cell.length_a   1.000
_cell.length_b   1.000
_cell.length_c   1.000
_cell.angle_alpha   90.00
_cell.angle_beta   90.00
_cell.angle_gamma   90.00
#
_symmetry.space_group_name_H-M   'P 1'
#
loop_
_entity.id
_entity.type
_entity.pdbx_description
1 polymer ?
#
loop_
_entity_poly.entity_id
_entity_poly.type
_entity_poly.pdbx_seq_one_letter_code
_entity_poly.pdbx_strand_id
1 'polypeptide(L)' 'MTPYCEKIIFTYKILLEMHKELLTRTINVGMAREWAEVNWAFEVGDTYQFDIEQFRGTSDTNLNKLIFSLKNWKRL' A
#
# COMPACT_ATOMS: atom_id res chain seq x y z
N MET A 1 -18.61 7.77 25.10
CA MET A 1 -19.08 7.80 23.69
C MET A 1 -20.17 6.74 23.54
N THR A 2 -21.01 6.79 22.50
CA THR A 2 -22.00 5.69 22.32
C THR A 2 -21.29 4.44 21.79
N PRO A 3 -21.73 3.22 22.16
CA PRO A 3 -21.15 1.97 21.65
C PRO A 3 -21.14 1.86 20.12
N TYR A 4 -22.07 2.55 19.45
CA TYR A 4 -22.12 2.66 17.99
C TYR A 4 -20.94 3.47 17.42
N CYS A 5 -20.67 4.66 17.97
CA CYS A 5 -19.56 5.50 17.51
C CYS A 5 -18.20 4.84 17.76
N GLU A 6 -18.05 4.11 18.87
CA GLU A 6 -16.83 3.36 19.19
C GLU A 6 -16.57 2.25 18.16
N LYS A 7 -17.62 1.53 17.75
CA LYS A 7 -17.51 0.53 16.68
C LYS A 7 -17.10 1.16 15.34
N ILE A 8 -17.67 2.31 14.98
CA ILE A 8 -17.27 3.02 13.74
C ILE A 8 -15.78 3.39 13.79
N ILE A 9 -15.32 3.98 14.89
CA ILE A 9 -13.93 4.42 15.03
C ILE A 9 -12.98 3.23 15.02
N PHE A 10 -13.34 2.13 15.69
CA PHE A 10 -12.53 0.92 15.69
C PHE A 10 -12.41 0.31 14.29
N THR A 11 -13.55 0.18 13.57
CA THR A 11 -13.56 -0.30 12.18
C THR A 11 -12.71 0.60 11.28
N TYR A 12 -12.84 1.92 11.42
CA TYR A 12 -12.04 2.87 10.65
C TYR A 12 -10.53 2.73 10.91
N LYS A 13 -10.13 2.54 12.18
CA LYS A 13 -8.73 2.29 12.52
C LYS A 13 -8.20 1.00 11.89
N ILE A 14 -9.00 -0.08 11.90
CA ILE A 14 -8.63 -1.33 11.22
C ILE A 14 -8.47 -1.10 9.72
N LEU A 15 -9.40 -0.38 9.09
CA LEU A 15 -9.34 -0.06 7.66
C LEU A 15 -8.05 0.73 7.31
N LEU A 16 -7.64 1.67 8.16
CA LEU A 16 -6.38 2.39 8.00
C LEU A 16 -5.15 1.48 8.11
N GLU A 17 -5.11 0.58 9.09
CA GLU A 17 -3.99 -0.35 9.24
C GLU A 17 -3.93 -1.36 8.09
N MET A 18 -5.07 -1.88 7.64
CA MET A 18 -5.15 -2.75 6.46
C MET A 18 -4.67 -2.02 5.19
N HIS A 19 -4.98 -0.72 5.06
CA HIS A 19 -4.48 0.07 3.93
C HIS A 19 -2.95 0.16 3.94
N LYS A 20 -2.33 0.42 5.11
CA LYS A 20 -0.87 0.45 5.24
C LYS A 20 -0.24 -0.91 4.92
N GLU A 21 -0.79 -1.99 5.45
CA GLU A 21 -0.29 -3.35 5.20
C GLU A 21 -0.39 -3.73 3.72
N LEU A 22 -1.52 -3.42 3.07
CA LEU A 22 -1.70 -3.66 1.63
C LEU A 22 -0.73 -2.86 0.79
N LEU A 23 -0.44 -1.61 1.17
CA LEU A 23 0.54 -0.77 0.52
C LEU A 23 1.94 -1.40 0.57
N THR A 24 2.40 -1.77 1.76
CA THR A 24 3.70 -2.43 1.97
C THR A 24 3.82 -3.72 1.15
N ARG A 25 2.78 -4.56 1.16
CA ARG A 25 2.77 -5.80 0.37
C ARG A 25 2.81 -5.54 -1.13
N THR A 26 2.08 -4.53 -1.60
CA THR A 26 2.09 -4.14 -3.03
C THR A 26 3.48 -3.71 -3.45
N ILE A 27 4.18 -2.97 -2.59
CA ILE A 27 5.57 -2.57 -2.83
C ILE A 27 6.48 -3.79 -2.94
N ASN A 28 6.40 -4.69 -1.97
CA ASN A 28 7.22 -5.91 -1.96
C ASN A 28 6.97 -6.77 -3.21
N VAL A 29 5.73 -6.85 -3.70
CA VAL A 29 5.41 -7.55 -4.96
C VAL A 29 6.07 -6.88 -6.16
N GLY A 30 6.05 -5.54 -6.23
CA GLY A 30 6.74 -4.79 -7.27
C GLY A 30 8.26 -4.98 -7.22
N MET A 31 8.85 -4.88 -6.03
CA MET A 31 10.27 -5.12 -5.79
C MET A 31 10.69 -6.56 -6.06
N ALA A 32 9.80 -7.54 -5.93
CA ALA A 32 10.14 -8.92 -6.23
C ALA A 32 10.36 -9.19 -7.74
N ARG A 33 9.87 -8.30 -8.62
CA ARG A 33 9.87 -8.56 -10.07
C ARG A 33 10.30 -7.35 -10.90
N GLU A 34 9.43 -6.36 -11.05
CA GLU A 34 9.70 -5.24 -11.97
C GLU A 34 10.75 -4.27 -11.43
N TRP A 35 10.90 -4.17 -10.11
CA TRP A 35 11.90 -3.30 -9.45
C TRP A 35 12.87 -4.10 -8.58
N ALA A 36 13.27 -5.28 -9.04
CA ALA A 36 14.23 -6.13 -8.33
C ALA A 36 15.54 -5.39 -8.00
N GLU A 37 15.94 -4.47 -8.87
CA GLU A 37 17.11 -3.61 -8.69
C GLU A 37 16.98 -2.57 -7.56
N VAL A 38 15.76 -2.14 -7.24
CA VAL A 38 15.47 -1.24 -6.10
C VAL A 38 15.58 -1.99 -4.76
N ASN A 39 15.41 -3.32 -4.77
CA ASN A 39 15.48 -4.15 -3.57
C ASN A 39 16.89 -4.16 -2.93
N TRP A 40 17.91 -3.69 -3.65
CA TRP A 40 19.31 -3.60 -3.21
C TRP A 40 19.70 -2.17 -2.82
N ALA A 41 18.82 -1.19 -3.05
CA ALA A 41 19.09 0.23 -2.87
C ALA A 41 18.73 0.75 -1.47
N PHE A 42 18.17 -0.09 -0.60
CA PHE A 42 17.74 0.28 0.75
C PHE A 42 18.42 -0.59 1.80
N GLU A 43 18.94 0.04 2.84
CA GLU A 43 19.46 -0.64 4.03
C GLU A 43 18.38 -0.76 5.12
N VAL A 44 18.60 -1.67 6.07
CA VAL A 44 17.70 -1.84 7.21
C VAL A 44 17.69 -0.56 8.05
N GLY A 45 16.55 0.13 8.07
CA GLY A 45 16.37 1.39 8.81
C GLY A 45 16.15 2.60 7.91
N ASP A 46 16.33 2.46 6.59
CA ASP A 46 16.04 3.53 5.65
C ASP A 46 14.55 3.89 5.64
N THR A 47 14.27 5.20 5.63
CA THR A 47 12.91 5.71 5.49
C THR A 47 12.62 5.95 4.03
N TYR A 48 11.87 5.05 3.41
CA TYR A 48 11.38 5.24 2.05
C TYR A 48 10.05 5.99 2.05
N GLN A 49 10.04 7.17 1.45
CA GLN A 49 8.80 7.90 1.18
C GLN A 49 8.17 7.34 -0.09
N PHE A 50 7.19 6.47 0.11
CA PHE A 50 6.49 5.81 -0.98
C PHE A 50 5.59 6.78 -1.76
N ASP A 51 5.71 6.78 -3.08
CA ASP A 51 4.76 7.43 -3.99
C ASP A 51 4.16 6.40 -4.95
N ILE A 52 2.83 6.26 -4.94
CA ILE A 52 2.10 5.32 -5.79
C ILE A 52 2.31 5.60 -7.28
N GLU A 53 2.69 6.81 -7.65
CA GLU A 53 3.03 7.17 -9.03
C GLU A 53 4.33 6.54 -9.51
N GLN A 54 5.19 6.06 -8.60
CA GLN A 54 6.39 5.30 -8.98
C GLN A 54 5.99 4.06 -9.81
N PHE A 55 4.87 3.40 -9.47
CA PHE A 55 4.38 2.21 -10.17
C PHE A 55 3.66 2.49 -11.48
N ARG A 56 3.64 3.73 -11.94
CA ARG A 56 2.91 4.10 -13.15
C ARG A 56 3.54 3.45 -14.37
N GLY A 57 2.73 2.72 -15.14
CA GLY A 57 3.17 2.11 -16.39
C GLY A 57 3.85 0.75 -16.23
N THR A 58 3.79 0.14 -15.04
CA THR A 58 4.16 -1.26 -14.82
C THR A 58 3.44 -2.18 -15.83
N SER A 59 4.16 -3.16 -16.36
CA SER A 59 3.61 -4.15 -17.30
C SER A 59 2.91 -5.32 -16.57
N ASP A 60 3.13 -5.45 -15.26
CA ASP A 60 2.56 -6.51 -14.45
C ASP A 60 1.08 -6.26 -14.16
N THR A 61 0.23 -7.11 -14.76
CA THR A 61 -1.23 -7.04 -14.64
C THR A 61 -1.73 -7.15 -13.19
N ASN A 62 -1.07 -7.93 -12.33
CA ASN A 62 -1.50 -8.11 -10.95
C ASN A 62 -1.11 -6.92 -10.08
N LEU A 63 0.10 -6.40 -10.30
CA LEU A 63 0.55 -5.16 -9.65
C LEU A 63 -0.37 -3.98 -10.01
N ASN A 64 -0.74 -3.85 -11.29
CA ASN A 64 -1.71 -2.84 -11.76
C ASN A 64 -3.06 -2.94 -11.03
N LYS A 65 -3.58 -4.15 -10.81
CA LYS A 65 -4.83 -4.35 -10.06
C LYS A 65 -4.71 -3.90 -8.60
N LEU A 66 -3.60 -4.24 -7.94
CA LEU A 66 -3.34 -3.81 -6.56
C LEU A 66 -3.27 -2.28 -6.44
N ILE A 67 -2.55 -1.63 -7.35
CA ILE A 67 -2.44 -0.16 -7.41
C ILE A 67 -3.82 0.48 -7.62
N PHE A 68 -4.63 -0.07 -8.52
CA PHE A 68 -5.98 0.41 -8.76
C PHE A 68 -6.86 0.33 -7.50
N SER A 69 -6.80 -0.78 -6.76
CA SER A 69 -7.52 -0.94 -5.50
C SER A 69 -7.08 0.10 -4.45
N LEU A 70 -5.77 0.32 -4.32
CA LEU A 70 -5.21 1.31 -3.39
C LEU A 70 -5.63 2.75 -3.75
N LYS A 71 -5.63 3.11 -5.04
CA LYS A 71 -6.04 4.45 -5.52
C LYS A 71 -7.52 4.73 -5.25
N ASN A 72 -8.39 3.73 -5.41
CA ASN A 72 -9.82 3.89 -5.18
C ASN A 72 -10.20 3.85 -3.69
N TRP A 73 -9.37 3.27 -2.84
CA TRP A 73 -9.58 3.29 -1.39
C TRP A 73 -9.55 4.71 -0.81
N LYS A 74 -8.69 5.60 -1.33
CA LYS A 74 -8.63 7.01 -0.91
C LYS A 74 -9.85 7.86 -1.32
N ARG A 75 -10.78 7.31 -2.12
CA ARG A 75 -12.00 8.00 -2.59
C ARG A 75 -13.26 7.64 -1.79
N LEU A 76 -13.15 6.73 -0.82
CA LEU A 76 -14.19 6.40 0.18
C LEU A 76 -13.92 7.18 1.47
#